data_AF-A0A6B2LDY0-F1
#
_entry.id   AF-A0A6B2LDY0-F1
#
_cell.length_a   1.000
_cell.length_b   1.000
_cell.length_c   1.000
_cell.angle_alpha   90.00
_cell.angle_beta   90.00
_cell.angle_gamma   90.00
#
_symmetry.space_group_name_H-M   'P 1'
#
loop_
_entity.id
_entity.type
_entity.pdbx_description
1 polymer ?
#
loop_
_entity_poly.entity_id
_entity_poly.type
_entity_poly.pdbx_seq_one_letter_code
_entity_poly.pdbx_strand_id
1 'polypeptide(L)'
;MLLVVFLVSLSSVIIPRLPKLFFKKPFARTHRLAGLVNLLLLAAGVSDVRLEWLHRPAFHLALACAGLATTLTAARDFRASHLHTRNIASGSLDPSTTISYSEMVEHAFYQLLLLLQVLYLHAAPSAPLPARAGLLLLTSSPWLLRTHFPINSFSANYTQSIPYTTRTTRLLYRLKKYQYVLYKHFLLHGLNISLALSPSAVSGSPLFCSYWMAINMAYLMEFFMQTLMKKGHMSFGWLVGMQGVLMAASSVVAVMVILRWVWVGVALVSLV
;
A
#
# COMPACT_ATOMS: atom_id res chain seq x y z
N MET A 1 -5.18 9.09 -14.88
CA MET A 1 -6.55 8.69 -15.28
C MET A 1 -7.09 7.53 -14.45
N LEU A 2 -6.45 6.34 -14.42
CA LEU A 2 -6.98 5.17 -13.69
C LEU A 2 -7.15 5.38 -12.17
N LEU A 3 -6.23 6.10 -11.49
CA LEU A 3 -6.38 6.44 -10.07
C LEU A 3 -7.58 7.36 -9.81
N VAL A 4 -7.85 8.31 -10.71
CA VAL A 4 -9.02 9.19 -10.64
C VAL A 4 -10.29 8.36 -10.77
N VAL A 5 -10.36 7.48 -11.78
CA VAL A 5 -11.49 6.56 -11.95
C VAL A 5 -11.70 5.73 -10.68
N PHE A 6 -10.63 5.15 -10.13
CA PHE A 6 -10.70 4.39 -8.90
C PHE A 6 -11.28 5.21 -7.74
N LEU A 7 -10.75 6.40 -7.48
CA LEU A 7 -11.23 7.24 -6.37
C LEU A 7 -12.66 7.74 -6.59
N VAL A 8 -13.04 8.11 -7.79
CA VAL A 8 -14.41 8.54 -8.11
C VAL A 8 -15.40 7.38 -7.90
N SER A 9 -15.07 6.19 -8.41
CA SER A 9 -15.88 4.98 -8.21
C SER A 9 -15.96 4.59 -6.74
N LEU A 10 -14.87 4.73 -5.98
CA LEU A 10 -14.89 4.46 -4.54
C LEU A 10 -15.73 5.50 -3.77
N SER A 11 -15.61 6.78 -4.15
CA SER A 11 -16.32 7.89 -3.52
C SER A 11 -17.83 7.78 -3.69
N SER A 12 -18.32 7.29 -4.84
CA SER A 12 -19.75 7.04 -5.05
C SER A 12 -20.33 5.99 -4.08
N VAL A 13 -19.50 5.08 -3.57
CA VAL A 13 -19.89 4.11 -2.54
C VAL A 13 -19.79 4.72 -1.13
N ILE A 14 -18.74 5.48 -0.85
CA ILE A 14 -18.46 6.05 0.48
C ILE A 14 -19.40 7.21 0.83
N ILE A 15 -19.53 8.21 -0.06
CA ILE A 15 -20.18 9.50 0.23
C ILE A 15 -21.62 9.29 0.76
N PRO A 16 -22.48 8.46 0.15
CA PRO A 16 -23.83 8.23 0.65
C PRO A 16 -23.88 7.58 2.05
N ARG A 17 -22.76 7.02 2.51
CA ARG A 17 -22.65 6.22 3.74
C ARG A 17 -21.70 6.84 4.77
N LEU A 18 -21.17 8.03 4.51
CA LEU A 18 -20.13 8.67 5.30
C LEU A 18 -20.48 8.78 6.80
N PRO A 19 -21.71 9.19 7.21
CA PRO A 19 -22.11 9.16 8.62
C PRO A 19 -22.04 7.76 9.25
N LYS A 20 -22.50 6.73 8.54
CA LYS A 20 -22.53 5.35 9.04
C LYS A 20 -21.12 4.75 9.15
N LEU A 21 -20.25 5.07 8.20
CA LEU A 21 -18.88 4.55 8.13
C LEU A 21 -17.98 5.18 9.17
N PHE A 22 -18.02 6.50 9.35
CA PHE A 22 -17.00 7.22 10.13
C PHE A 22 -17.50 7.80 11.45
N PHE A 23 -18.79 8.14 11.60
CA PHE A 23 -19.25 8.97 12.72
C PHE A 23 -20.25 8.29 13.66
N LYS A 24 -21.13 7.42 13.17
CA LYS A 24 -22.27 6.89 13.97
C LYS A 24 -21.93 5.80 14.98
N LYS A 25 -20.77 5.12 14.86
CA LYS A 25 -20.45 3.97 15.74
C LYS A 25 -19.21 4.26 16.58
N PRO A 26 -19.25 4.00 17.91
CA PRO A 26 -18.11 4.25 18.79
C PRO A 26 -16.97 3.24 18.60
N PHE A 27 -17.28 2.02 18.18
CA PHE A 27 -16.28 0.97 17.99
C PHE A 27 -15.28 1.31 16.87
N ALA A 28 -13.97 1.20 17.20
CA ALA A 28 -12.84 1.50 16.33
C ALA A 28 -12.83 2.95 15.79
N ARG A 29 -13.26 3.93 16.61
CA ARG A 29 -13.33 5.35 16.23
C ARG A 29 -11.97 5.90 15.79
N THR A 30 -10.90 5.53 16.48
CA THR A 30 -9.54 5.96 16.14
C THR A 30 -9.09 5.47 14.77
N HIS A 31 -9.30 4.19 14.47
CA HIS A 31 -9.04 3.66 13.13
C HIS A 31 -9.88 4.34 12.04
N ARG A 32 -11.17 4.58 12.28
CA ARG A 32 -12.04 5.27 11.31
C ARG A 32 -11.56 6.68 11.00
N LEU A 33 -11.17 7.44 12.03
CA LEU A 33 -10.64 8.79 11.83
C LEU A 33 -9.31 8.77 11.08
N ALA A 34 -8.38 7.88 11.42
CA ALA A 34 -7.12 7.71 10.70
C ALA A 34 -7.36 7.38 9.22
N GLY A 35 -8.28 6.44 8.94
CA GLY A 35 -8.68 6.07 7.59
C GLY A 35 -9.34 7.21 6.81
N LEU A 36 -10.17 8.03 7.47
CA LEU A 36 -10.77 9.22 6.86
C LEU A 36 -9.69 10.25 6.48
N VAL A 37 -8.75 10.53 7.37
CA VAL A 37 -7.62 11.43 7.08
C VAL A 37 -6.80 10.92 5.90
N ASN A 38 -6.50 9.62 5.86
CA ASN A 38 -5.79 9.02 4.73
C ASN A 38 -6.57 9.16 3.40
N LEU A 39 -7.88 8.90 3.40
CA LEU A 39 -8.73 9.09 2.22
C LEU A 39 -8.78 10.54 1.75
N LEU A 40 -8.85 11.50 2.67
CA LEU A 40 -8.85 12.92 2.34
C LEU A 40 -7.51 13.36 1.74
N LEU A 41 -6.37 12.87 2.26
CA LEU A 41 -5.06 13.13 1.68
C LEU A 41 -4.94 12.54 0.26
N LEU A 42 -5.44 11.32 0.04
CA LEU A 42 -5.47 10.70 -1.28
C LEU A 42 -6.35 11.45 -2.27
N ALA A 43 -7.53 11.90 -1.83
CA ALA A 43 -8.43 12.72 -2.65
C ALA A 43 -7.78 14.07 -3.00
N ALA A 44 -7.14 14.72 -2.01
CA ALA A 44 -6.41 15.96 -2.22
C ALA A 44 -5.31 15.78 -3.28
N GLY A 45 -4.44 14.77 -3.13
CA GLY A 45 -3.35 14.51 -4.07
C GLY A 45 -3.79 14.14 -5.49
N VAL A 46 -5.01 13.59 -5.68
CA VAL A 46 -5.54 13.30 -7.02
C VAL A 46 -6.29 14.48 -7.63
N SER A 47 -6.98 15.28 -6.81
CA SER A 47 -7.58 16.56 -7.25
C SER A 47 -6.53 17.60 -7.64
N ASP A 48 -5.32 17.35 -7.17
CA ASP A 48 -4.15 18.15 -7.41
C ASP A 48 -3.51 17.87 -8.78
N VAL A 49 -4.07 18.51 -9.81
CA VAL A 49 -3.35 18.74 -11.08
C VAL A 49 -2.53 20.06 -11.01
N ARG A 50 -2.51 20.79 -9.87
CA ARG A 50 -2.04 22.21 -9.76
C ARG A 50 -1.53 22.73 -8.39
N LEU A 51 -1.62 22.03 -7.27
CA LEU A 51 -0.96 22.31 -5.99
C LEU A 51 0.56 22.19 -6.12
N GLU A 52 1.11 23.25 -6.70
CA GLU A 52 2.43 23.77 -6.38
C GLU A 52 2.54 24.18 -4.89
N TRP A 53 1.46 24.07 -4.09
CA TRP A 53 1.28 24.66 -2.77
C TRP A 53 1.44 23.69 -1.58
N LEU A 54 1.26 22.37 -1.77
CA LEU A 54 1.67 21.42 -0.75
C LEU A 54 3.15 21.17 -0.96
N HIS A 55 3.99 21.60 -0.01
CA HIS A 55 5.39 21.16 0.04
C HIS A 55 5.41 19.63 -0.17
N ARG A 56 5.84 19.17 -1.36
CA ARG A 56 5.81 17.74 -1.75
C ARG A 56 6.37 16.82 -0.67
N PRO A 57 7.43 17.20 0.07
CA PRO A 57 7.87 16.45 1.24
C PRO A 57 6.79 16.28 2.32
N ALA A 58 6.11 17.36 2.70
CA ALA A 58 5.05 17.33 3.69
C ALA A 58 3.87 16.46 3.25
N PHE A 59 3.45 16.55 1.98
CA PHE A 59 2.40 15.68 1.45
C PHE A 59 2.80 14.21 1.51
N HIS A 60 3.99 13.87 1.03
CA HIS A 60 4.46 12.50 1.02
C HIS A 60 4.56 11.90 2.43
N LEU A 61 5.10 12.67 3.37
CA LEU A 61 5.23 12.28 4.78
C LEU A 61 3.87 12.14 5.44
N ALA A 62 2.96 13.11 5.24
CA ALA A 62 1.60 13.05 5.77
C ALA A 62 0.87 11.80 5.28
N LEU A 63 1.01 11.46 4.00
CA LEU A 63 0.37 10.28 3.43
C LEU A 63 0.93 8.97 4.02
N ALA A 64 2.25 8.83 4.14
CA ALA A 64 2.87 7.67 4.79
C ALA A 64 2.49 7.54 6.26
N CYS A 65 2.56 8.64 7.02
CA CYS A 65 2.17 8.66 8.43
C CYS A 65 0.69 8.29 8.60
N ALA A 66 -0.20 8.84 7.76
CA ALA A 66 -1.62 8.50 7.79
C ALA A 66 -1.86 7.04 7.44
N GLY A 67 -1.12 6.48 6.46
CA GLY A 67 -1.19 5.06 6.11
C GLY A 67 -0.77 4.15 7.26
N LEU A 68 0.39 4.43 7.87
CA LEU A 68 0.90 3.71 9.03
C LEU A 68 -0.06 3.81 10.22
N ALA A 69 -0.55 5.01 10.53
CA ALA A 69 -1.52 5.23 11.59
C ALA A 69 -2.81 4.45 11.35
N THR A 70 -3.30 4.41 10.10
CA THR A 70 -4.51 3.64 9.73
C THR A 70 -4.32 2.14 10.01
N THR A 71 -3.17 1.56 9.66
CA THR A 71 -2.88 0.14 9.90
C THR A 71 -2.63 -0.18 11.38
N LEU A 72 -1.89 0.67 12.11
CA LEU A 72 -1.60 0.46 13.53
C LEU A 72 -2.85 0.57 14.38
N THR A 73 -3.69 1.58 14.11
CA THR A 73 -4.98 1.71 14.77
C THR A 73 -5.94 0.59 14.40
N ALA A 74 -5.87 0.03 13.19
CA ALA A 74 -6.63 -1.18 12.84
C ALA A 74 -6.19 -2.36 13.72
N ALA A 75 -4.90 -2.66 13.76
CA ALA A 75 -4.35 -3.74 14.56
C ALA A 75 -4.73 -3.58 16.05
N ARG A 76 -4.64 -2.37 16.58
CA ARG A 76 -5.02 -2.06 17.97
C ARG A 76 -6.52 -2.24 18.21
N ASP A 77 -7.36 -1.56 17.43
CA ASP A 77 -8.80 -1.44 17.71
C ASP A 77 -9.54 -2.75 17.41
N PHE A 78 -9.06 -3.56 16.47
CA PHE A 78 -9.69 -4.82 16.04
C PHE A 78 -9.05 -6.08 16.63
N ARG A 79 -7.99 -5.95 17.44
CA ARG A 79 -7.23 -7.09 18.00
C ARG A 79 -8.14 -8.18 18.56
N ALA A 80 -9.00 -7.85 19.52
CA ALA A 80 -9.84 -8.83 20.20
C ALA A 80 -10.78 -9.58 19.23
N SER A 81 -11.36 -8.86 18.26
CA SER A 81 -12.28 -9.42 17.28
C SER A 81 -11.61 -10.24 16.16
N HIS A 82 -10.32 -10.04 15.90
CA HIS A 82 -9.61 -10.63 14.76
C HIS A 82 -8.42 -11.53 15.16
N LEU A 83 -8.16 -11.71 16.45
CA LEU A 83 -7.05 -12.54 16.96
C LEU A 83 -7.23 -14.02 16.62
N HIS A 84 -8.47 -14.51 16.65
CA HIS A 84 -8.81 -15.92 16.42
C HIS A 84 -9.36 -16.19 15.01
N THR A 85 -9.35 -15.20 14.12
CA THR A 85 -9.73 -15.39 12.72
C THR A 85 -8.79 -16.37 12.04
N ARG A 86 -9.32 -17.50 11.55
CA ARG A 86 -8.58 -18.48 10.76
C ARG A 86 -9.06 -18.43 9.31
N ASN A 87 -8.19 -17.94 8.42
CA ASN A 87 -8.39 -18.05 6.98
C ASN A 87 -7.67 -19.30 6.47
N ILE A 88 -8.20 -19.93 5.42
CA ILE A 88 -7.54 -21.04 4.71
C ILE A 88 -6.25 -20.55 4.05
N ALA A 89 -6.28 -19.34 3.48
CA ALA A 89 -5.14 -18.67 2.88
C ALA A 89 -5.21 -17.15 3.11
N SER A 90 -4.07 -16.48 2.97
CA SER A 90 -3.90 -15.06 3.26
C SER A 90 -4.47 -14.17 2.17
N GLY A 91 -5.17 -13.10 2.54
CA GLY A 91 -5.73 -12.14 1.61
C GLY A 91 -7.25 -12.02 1.67
N SER A 92 -7.76 -11.05 0.93
CA SER A 92 -9.13 -10.55 1.10
C SER A 92 -9.99 -10.61 -0.15
N LEU A 93 -9.47 -11.18 -1.24
CA LEU A 93 -10.17 -11.31 -2.52
C LEU A 93 -11.10 -12.53 -2.57
N ASP A 94 -11.38 -13.17 -1.43
CA ASP A 94 -12.32 -14.27 -1.32
C ASP A 94 -13.52 -13.88 -0.42
N PRO A 95 -14.77 -14.21 -0.80
CA PRO A 95 -15.94 -13.88 0.01
C PRO A 95 -15.92 -14.51 1.40
N SER A 96 -15.24 -15.64 1.58
CA SER A 96 -15.18 -16.39 2.84
C SER A 96 -14.11 -15.86 3.80
N THR A 97 -13.06 -15.19 3.29
CA THR A 97 -11.98 -14.68 4.14
C THR A 97 -12.32 -13.34 4.77
N THR A 98 -11.64 -13.01 5.86
CA THR A 98 -11.67 -11.67 6.48
C THR A 98 -10.27 -11.35 6.98
N ILE A 99 -9.87 -10.08 6.97
CA ILE A 99 -8.52 -9.70 7.43
C ILE A 99 -8.26 -10.26 8.83
N SER A 100 -7.13 -10.92 9.05
CA SER A 100 -6.70 -11.38 10.37
C SER A 100 -5.91 -10.31 11.12
N TYR A 101 -5.76 -10.46 12.44
CA TYR A 101 -4.85 -9.59 13.21
C TYR A 101 -3.40 -9.67 12.70
N SER A 102 -2.93 -10.85 12.29
CA SER A 102 -1.58 -11.03 11.74
C SER A 102 -1.37 -10.27 10.44
N GLU A 103 -2.38 -10.22 9.57
CA GLU A 103 -2.35 -9.44 8.32
C GLU A 103 -2.33 -7.93 8.59
N MET A 104 -3.04 -7.45 9.62
CA MET A 104 -2.99 -6.02 10.01
C MET A 104 -1.59 -5.62 10.49
N VAL A 105 -0.94 -6.45 11.31
CA VAL A 105 0.42 -6.21 11.81
C VAL A 105 1.44 -6.26 10.68
N GLU A 106 1.31 -7.21 9.75
CA GLU A 106 2.17 -7.28 8.57
C GLU A 106 2.01 -6.04 7.66
N HIS A 107 0.78 -5.56 7.45
CA HIS A 107 0.56 -4.32 6.69
C HIS A 107 1.14 -3.09 7.38
N ALA A 108 1.11 -3.03 8.72
CA ALA A 108 1.78 -1.95 9.45
C ALA A 108 3.30 -1.96 9.23
N PHE A 109 3.93 -3.15 9.17
CA PHE A 109 5.34 -3.27 8.80
C PHE A 109 5.62 -2.71 7.40
N TYR A 110 4.78 -3.04 6.42
CA TYR A 110 4.96 -2.49 5.06
C TYR A 110 4.73 -0.97 4.98
N GLN A 111 3.80 -0.43 5.76
CA GLN A 111 3.61 1.04 5.86
C GLN A 111 4.80 1.73 6.54
N LEU A 112 5.44 1.09 7.51
CA LEU A 112 6.67 1.59 8.10
C LEU A 112 7.80 1.65 7.07
N LEU A 113 7.93 0.61 6.23
CA LEU A 113 8.91 0.61 5.13
C LEU A 113 8.66 1.75 4.13
N LEU A 114 7.40 2.04 3.80
CA LEU A 114 7.05 3.21 2.98
C LEU A 114 7.49 4.51 3.64
N LEU A 115 7.18 4.71 4.92
CA LEU A 115 7.57 5.92 5.66
C LEU A 115 9.10 6.13 5.64
N LEU A 116 9.86 5.09 5.94
CA LEU A 116 11.32 5.13 5.92
C LEU A 116 11.85 5.39 4.51
N GLN A 117 11.25 4.76 3.50
CA GLN A 117 11.63 4.99 2.11
C GLN A 117 11.42 6.46 1.72
N VAL A 118 10.31 7.09 2.06
CA VAL A 118 10.10 8.47 1.61
C VAL A 118 10.97 9.47 2.35
N LEU A 119 11.28 9.23 3.62
CA LEU A 119 12.31 9.98 4.36
C LEU A 119 13.66 9.87 3.65
N TYR A 120 14.05 8.66 3.26
CA TYR A 120 15.26 8.41 2.49
C TYR A 120 15.27 9.16 1.16
N LEU A 121 14.18 9.08 0.39
CA LEU A 121 14.10 9.69 -0.95
C LEU A 121 14.18 11.23 -0.92
N HIS A 122 13.80 11.86 0.18
CA HIS A 122 13.96 13.31 0.36
C HIS A 122 15.32 13.71 0.93
N ALA A 123 15.94 12.86 1.76
CA ALA A 123 17.23 13.17 2.38
C ALA A 123 18.45 12.79 1.53
N ALA A 124 18.38 11.66 0.81
CA ALA A 124 19.51 11.11 0.07
C ALA A 124 20.06 12.03 -1.04
N PRO A 125 19.24 12.71 -1.86
CA PRO A 125 19.75 13.49 -3.00
C PRO A 125 20.72 14.62 -2.63
N SER A 126 20.57 15.20 -1.44
CA SER A 126 21.43 16.28 -0.92
C SER A 126 22.60 15.79 -0.07
N ALA A 127 22.70 14.48 0.20
CA ALA A 127 23.68 13.93 1.11
C ALA A 127 24.95 13.46 0.36
N PRO A 128 26.15 13.61 0.96
CA PRO A 128 27.37 13.03 0.41
C PRO A 128 27.31 11.50 0.43
N LEU A 129 28.16 10.83 -0.36
CA LEU A 129 28.12 9.37 -0.55
C LEU A 129 28.13 8.56 0.79
N PRO A 130 28.99 8.86 1.79
CA PRO A 130 28.98 8.11 3.04
C PRO A 130 27.65 8.24 3.80
N ALA A 131 27.06 9.43 3.80
CA ALA A 131 25.77 9.67 4.43
C ALA A 131 24.62 8.97 3.67
N ARG A 132 24.66 8.95 2.33
CA ARG A 132 23.70 8.18 1.52
C ARG A 132 23.78 6.68 1.79
N ALA A 133 24.98 6.14 1.93
CA ALA A 133 25.18 4.73 2.31
C ALA A 133 24.60 4.45 3.70
N GLY A 134 24.85 5.32 4.69
CA GLY A 134 24.25 5.22 6.02
C GLY A 134 22.72 5.28 6.00
N LEU A 135 22.14 6.22 5.24
CA LEU A 135 20.69 6.34 5.05
C LEU A 135 20.09 5.10 4.37
N LEU A 136 20.78 4.52 3.38
CA LEU A 136 20.38 3.28 2.72
C LEU A 136 20.34 2.10 3.70
N LEU A 137 21.38 1.96 4.53
CA LEU A 137 21.44 0.93 5.58
C LEU A 137 20.31 1.12 6.59
N LEU A 138 20.09 2.34 7.07
CA LEU A 138 19.01 2.66 8.01
C LEU A 138 17.64 2.29 7.43
N THR A 139 17.37 2.67 6.18
CA THR A 139 16.10 2.43 5.49
C THR A 139 15.87 0.94 5.19
N SER A 140 16.95 0.18 5.02
CA SER A 140 16.90 -1.26 4.75
C SER A 140 16.90 -2.10 6.04
N SER A 141 17.34 -1.54 7.17
CA SER A 141 17.49 -2.25 8.44
C SER A 141 16.20 -2.91 8.99
N PRO A 142 14.97 -2.40 8.76
CA PRO A 142 13.76 -3.09 9.24
C PRO A 142 13.60 -4.50 8.66
N TRP A 143 14.20 -4.79 7.50
CA TRP A 143 14.19 -6.15 6.94
C TRP A 143 14.96 -7.15 7.79
N LEU A 144 15.94 -6.72 8.59
CA LEU A 144 16.63 -7.57 9.56
C LEU A 144 15.66 -8.09 10.64
N LEU A 145 14.60 -7.33 10.91
CA LEU A 145 13.57 -7.69 11.87
C LEU A 145 12.38 -8.41 11.22
N ARG A 146 12.40 -8.69 9.91
CA ARG A 146 11.25 -9.23 9.17
C ARG A 146 10.71 -10.53 9.75
N THR A 147 11.57 -11.37 10.31
CA THR A 147 11.22 -12.66 10.94
C THR A 147 10.43 -12.49 12.24
N HIS A 148 10.49 -11.32 12.89
CA HIS A 148 9.68 -11.00 14.07
C HIS A 148 8.26 -10.53 13.73
N PHE A 149 7.98 -10.25 12.46
CA PHE A 149 6.65 -9.89 11.98
C PHE A 149 5.96 -11.08 11.33
N PRO A 150 4.62 -11.19 11.39
CA PRO A 150 3.91 -12.26 10.70
C PRO A 150 4.24 -12.31 9.20
N ILE A 151 4.34 -13.54 8.66
CA ILE A 151 4.55 -13.78 7.23
C ILE A 151 3.31 -14.50 6.71
N ASN A 152 2.47 -13.78 5.97
CA ASN A 152 1.25 -14.34 5.40
C ASN A 152 1.48 -14.68 3.91
N SER A 153 1.40 -15.95 3.55
CA SER A 153 1.75 -16.40 2.19
C SER A 153 0.60 -16.26 1.20
N PHE A 154 0.78 -15.38 0.21
CA PHE A 154 -0.16 -15.26 -0.90
C PHE A 154 -0.21 -16.49 -1.81
N SER A 155 0.86 -17.32 -1.85
CA SER A 155 0.91 -18.44 -2.79
C SER A 155 -0.11 -19.53 -2.50
N ALA A 156 -0.47 -19.71 -1.23
CA ALA A 156 -1.52 -20.63 -0.82
C ALA A 156 -2.83 -20.42 -1.58
N ASN A 157 -3.17 -19.17 -1.95
CA ASN A 157 -4.42 -18.82 -2.65
C ASN A 157 -4.56 -19.38 -4.06
N TYR A 158 -3.47 -19.80 -4.70
CA TYR A 158 -3.51 -20.33 -6.06
C TYR A 158 -2.77 -21.66 -6.23
N THR A 159 -2.17 -22.19 -5.16
CA THR A 159 -1.60 -23.53 -5.10
C THR A 159 -2.51 -24.52 -4.37
N GLN A 160 -3.31 -24.06 -3.40
CA GLN A 160 -4.28 -24.89 -2.70
C GLN A 160 -5.64 -24.84 -3.39
N SER A 161 -6.40 -25.94 -3.33
CA SER A 161 -7.78 -26.01 -3.79
C SER A 161 -8.69 -25.31 -2.78
N ILE A 162 -8.81 -23.99 -2.88
CA ILE A 162 -9.72 -23.21 -2.05
C ILE A 162 -11.13 -23.31 -2.63
N PRO A 163 -12.13 -23.78 -1.86
CA PRO A 163 -13.52 -23.82 -2.30
C PRO A 163 -14.00 -22.42 -2.72
N TYR A 164 -14.77 -22.33 -3.81
CA TYR A 164 -15.44 -21.11 -4.27
C TYR A 164 -14.54 -20.00 -4.86
N THR A 165 -13.21 -20.20 -4.94
CA THR A 165 -12.33 -19.21 -5.57
C THR A 165 -12.40 -19.25 -7.10
N THR A 166 -12.86 -18.15 -7.69
CA THR A 166 -12.98 -18.01 -9.16
C THR A 166 -11.61 -18.03 -9.87
N ARG A 167 -11.59 -18.32 -11.17
CA ARG A 167 -10.37 -18.23 -12.01
C ARG A 167 -9.79 -16.81 -11.99
N THR A 168 -10.66 -15.79 -12.02
CA THR A 168 -10.28 -14.37 -11.94
C THR A 168 -9.60 -14.04 -10.62
N THR A 169 -10.17 -14.49 -9.49
CA THR A 169 -9.58 -14.29 -8.16
C THR A 169 -8.20 -14.94 -8.06
N ARG A 170 -8.04 -16.18 -8.55
CA ARG A 170 -6.73 -16.85 -8.60
C ARG A 170 -5.70 -16.08 -9.45
N LEU A 171 -6.11 -15.56 -10.60
CA LEU A 171 -5.26 -14.72 -11.43
C LEU A 171 -4.83 -13.45 -10.70
N LEU A 172 -5.76 -12.74 -10.05
CA LEU A 172 -5.45 -11.53 -9.29
C LEU A 172 -4.47 -11.82 -8.14
N TYR A 173 -4.63 -12.93 -7.41
CA TYR A 173 -3.65 -13.30 -6.38
C TYR A 173 -2.24 -13.56 -6.95
N ARG A 174 -2.14 -14.22 -8.12
CA ARG A 174 -0.85 -14.40 -8.80
C ARG A 174 -0.24 -13.05 -9.20
N LEU A 175 -1.03 -12.19 -9.82
CA LEU A 175 -0.60 -10.84 -10.20
C LEU A 175 -0.13 -10.05 -8.98
N LYS A 176 -0.88 -10.08 -7.87
CA LYS A 176 -0.53 -9.40 -6.63
C LYS A 176 0.80 -9.90 -6.04
N LYS A 177 1.06 -11.21 -6.10
CA LYS A 177 2.36 -11.76 -5.70
C LYS A 177 3.50 -11.18 -6.53
N TYR A 178 3.36 -11.13 -7.85
CA TYR A 178 4.42 -10.58 -8.71
C TYR A 178 4.55 -9.06 -8.55
N GLN A 179 3.46 -8.33 -8.31
CA GLN A 179 3.51 -6.92 -7.93
C GLN A 179 4.30 -6.73 -6.63
N TYR A 180 4.10 -7.58 -5.63
CA TYR A 180 4.86 -7.55 -4.38
C TYR A 180 6.36 -7.78 -4.61
N VAL A 181 6.73 -8.79 -5.42
CA VAL A 181 8.13 -9.07 -5.79
C VAL A 181 8.74 -7.86 -6.50
N LEU A 182 8.06 -7.32 -7.51
CA LEU A 182 8.50 -6.15 -8.25
C LEU A 182 8.69 -4.95 -7.33
N TYR A 183 7.71 -4.68 -6.45
CA TYR A 183 7.79 -3.59 -5.49
C TYR A 183 8.99 -3.74 -4.54
N LYS A 184 9.14 -4.91 -3.91
CA LYS A 184 10.23 -5.16 -2.96
C LYS A 184 11.60 -5.01 -3.64
N HIS A 185 11.82 -5.70 -4.75
CA HIS A 185 13.16 -5.82 -5.31
C HIS A 185 13.55 -4.62 -6.17
N PHE A 186 12.62 -4.08 -6.96
CA PHE A 186 12.93 -2.99 -7.88
C PHE A 186 12.65 -1.62 -7.26
N LEU A 187 11.47 -1.44 -6.66
CA LEU A 187 11.06 -0.12 -6.19
C LEU A 187 11.49 0.20 -4.77
N LEU A 188 11.70 -0.80 -3.91
CA LEU A 188 12.22 -0.57 -2.56
C LEU A 188 13.74 -0.70 -2.56
N HIS A 189 14.29 -1.89 -2.81
CA HIS A 189 15.74 -2.09 -2.77
C HIS A 189 16.45 -1.46 -3.98
N GLY A 190 16.04 -1.80 -5.19
CA GLY A 190 16.66 -1.32 -6.43
C GLY A 190 16.69 0.20 -6.53
N LEU A 191 15.56 0.87 -6.29
CA LEU A 191 15.47 2.33 -6.31
C LEU A 191 16.37 2.97 -5.25
N ASN A 192 16.32 2.48 -4.01
CA ASN A 192 17.13 3.04 -2.93
C ASN A 192 18.62 2.89 -3.22
N ILE A 193 19.08 1.73 -3.71
CA ILE A 193 20.50 1.54 -4.05
C ILE A 193 20.87 2.40 -5.27
N SER A 194 20.02 2.48 -6.29
CA SER A 194 20.26 3.32 -7.47
C SER A 194 20.49 4.79 -7.08
N LEU A 195 19.71 5.32 -6.13
CA LEU A 195 19.84 6.69 -5.64
C LEU A 195 21.01 6.89 -4.66
N ALA A 196 21.41 5.85 -3.94
CA ALA A 196 22.62 5.87 -3.13
C ALA A 196 23.88 5.99 -4.02
N LEU A 197 23.86 5.42 -5.23
CA LEU A 197 24.96 5.49 -6.19
C LEU A 197 24.87 6.76 -7.05
N SER A 198 23.73 7.00 -7.69
CA SER A 198 23.47 8.15 -8.56
C SER A 198 22.29 8.96 -8.01
N PRO A 199 22.57 10.03 -7.24
CA PRO A 199 21.54 10.76 -6.53
C PRO A 199 20.66 11.51 -7.55
N SER A 200 19.34 11.44 -7.35
CA SER A 200 18.36 12.14 -8.17
C SER A 200 17.18 12.57 -7.31
N ALA A 201 16.62 13.74 -7.58
CA ALA A 201 15.44 14.27 -6.90
C ALA A 201 14.14 13.59 -7.39
N VAL A 202 14.08 12.26 -7.30
CA VAL A 202 12.94 11.45 -7.78
C VAL A 202 11.63 11.88 -7.11
N SER A 203 11.69 12.17 -5.81
CA SER A 203 10.53 12.61 -5.02
C SER A 203 9.94 13.94 -5.51
N GLY A 204 10.70 14.75 -6.25
CA GLY A 204 10.23 15.98 -6.88
C GLY A 204 9.44 15.74 -8.18
N SER A 205 9.44 14.53 -8.74
CA SER A 205 8.79 14.25 -10.03
C SER A 205 7.27 14.02 -9.91
N PRO A 206 6.45 14.59 -10.81
CA PRO A 206 5.01 14.25 -10.90
C PRO A 206 4.73 12.76 -11.10
N LEU A 207 5.62 12.06 -11.82
CA LEU A 207 5.50 10.62 -12.04
C LEU A 207 5.69 9.86 -10.71
N PHE A 208 6.67 10.25 -9.90
CA PHE A 208 6.86 9.65 -8.58
C PHE A 208 5.68 9.95 -7.66
N CYS A 209 5.13 11.17 -7.68
CA CYS A 209 3.93 11.50 -6.89
C CYS A 209 2.75 10.58 -7.24
N SER A 210 2.52 10.34 -8.54
CA SER A 210 1.49 9.41 -9.02
C SER A 210 1.72 7.98 -8.51
N TYR A 211 2.96 7.51 -8.58
CA TYR A 211 3.36 6.23 -8.02
C TYR A 211 3.17 6.16 -6.50
N TRP A 212 3.59 7.22 -5.79
CA TRP A 212 3.51 7.33 -4.34
C TRP A 212 2.07 7.24 -3.84
N MET A 213 1.15 7.92 -4.51
CA MET A 213 -0.28 7.79 -4.23
C MET A 213 -0.79 6.38 -4.54
N ALA A 214 -0.45 5.82 -5.70
CA ALA A 214 -0.92 4.50 -6.11
C ALA A 214 -0.50 3.40 -5.15
N ILE A 215 0.76 3.43 -4.67
CA ILE A 215 1.27 2.41 -3.76
C ILE A 215 0.63 2.55 -2.37
N ASN A 216 0.48 3.77 -1.85
CA ASN A 216 -0.22 4.01 -0.58
C ASN A 216 -1.68 3.54 -0.66
N MET A 217 -2.37 3.77 -1.79
CA MET A 217 -3.70 3.20 -2.02
C MET A 217 -3.68 1.67 -2.03
N ALA A 218 -2.76 1.04 -2.79
CA ALA A 218 -2.69 -0.40 -2.93
C ALA A 218 -2.50 -1.13 -1.58
N TYR A 219 -1.75 -0.53 -0.65
CA TYR A 219 -1.52 -1.12 0.68
C TYR A 219 -2.71 -1.03 1.64
N LEU A 220 -3.71 -0.18 1.37
CA LEU A 220 -4.83 0.08 2.29
C LEU A 220 -6.20 -0.28 1.71
N MET A 221 -6.42 0.04 0.44
CA MET A 221 -7.76 0.04 -0.16
C MET A 221 -8.34 -1.36 -0.29
N GLU A 222 -7.49 -2.38 -0.43
CA GLU A 222 -7.93 -3.77 -0.40
C GLU A 222 -8.75 -4.09 0.86
N PHE A 223 -8.19 -3.79 2.03
CA PHE A 223 -8.82 -4.09 3.32
C PHE A 223 -10.04 -3.23 3.58
N PHE A 224 -9.96 -1.97 3.16
CA PHE A 224 -11.09 -1.07 3.24
C PHE A 224 -12.27 -1.56 2.38
N MET A 225 -12.03 -1.94 1.12
CA MET A 225 -13.05 -2.48 0.23
C MET A 225 -13.62 -3.81 0.74
N GLN A 226 -12.78 -4.70 1.30
CA GLN A 226 -13.29 -5.92 1.93
C GLN A 226 -14.23 -5.60 3.10
N THR A 227 -13.92 -4.59 3.91
CA THR A 227 -14.79 -4.14 4.99
C THR A 227 -16.12 -3.61 4.46
N LEU A 228 -16.11 -2.83 3.36
CA LEU A 228 -17.33 -2.36 2.70
C LEU A 228 -18.17 -3.53 2.20
N MET A 229 -17.54 -4.53 1.59
CA MET A 229 -18.22 -5.73 1.11
C MET A 229 -18.85 -6.52 2.25
N LYS A 230 -18.10 -6.82 3.32
CA LYS A 230 -18.59 -7.57 4.48
C LYS A 230 -19.73 -6.87 5.21
N LYS A 231 -19.79 -5.55 5.15
CA LYS A 231 -20.89 -4.74 5.71
C LYS A 231 -22.07 -4.53 4.73
N GLY A 232 -22.05 -5.20 3.57
CA GLY A 232 -23.12 -5.10 2.57
C GLY A 232 -23.19 -3.73 1.89
N HIS A 233 -22.10 -2.96 1.88
CA HIS A 233 -22.03 -1.66 1.19
C HIS A 233 -21.50 -1.76 -0.24
N MET A 234 -20.88 -2.89 -0.58
CA MET A 234 -20.29 -3.18 -1.89
C MET A 234 -20.51 -4.66 -2.21
N SER A 235 -20.74 -5.01 -3.47
CA SER A 235 -20.79 -6.43 -3.88
C SER A 235 -19.38 -7.01 -4.06
N PHE A 236 -19.24 -8.33 -4.03
CA PHE A 236 -17.96 -8.99 -4.30
C PHE A 236 -17.42 -8.69 -5.71
N GLY A 237 -18.28 -8.68 -6.74
CA GLY A 237 -17.87 -8.37 -8.11
C GLY A 237 -17.29 -6.95 -8.23
N TRP A 238 -17.89 -5.99 -7.52
CA TRP A 238 -17.36 -4.62 -7.44
C TRP A 238 -16.00 -4.56 -6.74
N LEU A 239 -15.81 -5.29 -5.64
CA LEU A 239 -14.51 -5.38 -4.96
C LEU A 239 -13.42 -5.91 -5.90
N VAL A 240 -13.69 -7.02 -6.59
CA VAL A 240 -12.74 -7.66 -7.52
C VAL A 240 -12.41 -6.73 -8.69
N GLY A 241 -13.43 -6.08 -9.27
CA GLY A 241 -13.24 -5.12 -10.37
C GLY A 241 -12.39 -3.92 -9.95
N MET A 242 -12.72 -3.30 -8.82
CA MET A 242 -11.98 -2.15 -8.28
C MET A 242 -10.53 -2.50 -7.93
N GLN A 243 -10.30 -3.71 -7.42
CA GLN A 243 -8.95 -4.22 -7.17
C GLN A 243 -8.15 -4.38 -8.46
N GLY A 244 -8.78 -4.90 -9.52
CA GLY A 244 -8.16 -4.96 -10.85
C GLY A 244 -7.74 -3.58 -11.37
N VAL A 245 -8.62 -2.57 -11.23
CA VAL A 245 -8.30 -1.18 -11.63
C VAL A 245 -7.13 -0.62 -10.83
N LEU A 246 -7.13 -0.81 -9.51
CA LEU A 246 -6.06 -0.31 -8.63
C LEU A 246 -4.73 -0.99 -8.94
N MET A 247 -4.73 -2.31 -9.15
CA MET A 247 -3.55 -3.08 -9.53
C MET A 247 -3.00 -2.61 -10.88
N ALA A 248 -3.86 -2.40 -11.88
CA ALA A 248 -3.42 -1.88 -13.18
C ALA A 248 -2.81 -0.47 -13.04
N ALA A 249 -3.49 0.42 -12.30
CA ALA A 249 -3.02 1.78 -12.06
C ALA A 249 -1.64 1.81 -11.39
N SER A 250 -1.46 1.03 -10.31
CA SER A 250 -0.20 0.96 -9.57
C SER A 250 0.93 0.29 -10.34
N SER A 251 0.63 -0.76 -11.11
CA SER A 251 1.62 -1.41 -11.98
C SER A 251 2.16 -0.49 -13.08
N VAL A 252 1.30 0.27 -13.75
CA VAL A 252 1.72 1.17 -14.85
C VAL A 252 2.70 2.21 -14.32
N VAL A 253 2.34 2.91 -13.24
CA VAL A 253 3.21 3.96 -12.67
C VAL A 253 4.48 3.36 -12.04
N ALA A 254 4.41 2.17 -11.46
CA ALA A 254 5.57 1.44 -10.94
C ALA A 254 6.59 1.13 -12.05
N VAL A 255 6.15 0.59 -13.19
CA VAL A 255 7.04 0.29 -14.32
C VAL A 255 7.68 1.56 -14.86
N MET A 256 6.93 2.65 -14.98
CA MET A 256 7.47 3.94 -15.42
C MET A 256 8.55 4.48 -14.47
N VAL A 257 8.38 4.35 -13.15
CA VAL A 257 9.42 4.71 -12.17
C VAL A 257 10.65 3.83 -12.32
N ILE A 258 10.46 2.52 -12.49
CA ILE A 258 11.56 1.56 -12.68
C ILE A 258 12.40 1.92 -13.90
N LEU A 259 11.75 2.09 -15.06
CA LEU A 259 12.43 2.38 -16.32
C LEU A 259 13.24 3.69 -16.27
N ARG A 260 12.83 4.64 -15.42
CA ARG A 260 13.44 5.97 -15.36
C ARG A 260 14.54 6.10 -14.31
N TRP A 261 14.42 5.44 -13.16
CA TRP A 261 15.30 5.69 -12.01
C TRP A 261 15.89 4.45 -11.36
N VAL A 262 15.52 3.25 -11.79
CA VAL A 262 16.03 2.00 -11.20
C VAL A 262 17.05 1.37 -12.14
N TRP A 263 18.25 1.14 -11.63
CA TRP A 263 19.24 0.31 -12.30
C TRP A 263 18.86 -1.16 -12.12
N VAL A 264 18.31 -1.75 -13.18
CA VAL A 264 17.78 -3.12 -13.17
C VAL A 264 18.81 -4.13 -12.66
N GLY A 265 20.08 -4.00 -13.07
CA GLY A 265 21.15 -4.90 -12.60
C GLY A 265 21.27 -4.93 -11.07
N VAL A 266 21.16 -3.78 -10.42
CA VAL A 266 21.22 -3.67 -8.95
C VAL A 266 19.95 -4.24 -8.30
N ALA A 267 18.78 -3.99 -8.89
CA ALA A 267 17.53 -4.57 -8.41
C ALA A 267 17.55 -6.10 -8.45
N LEU A 268 18.15 -6.69 -9.49
CA LEU A 268 18.28 -8.14 -9.65
C LEU A 268 19.17 -8.77 -8.57
N VAL A 269 20.20 -8.08 -8.09
CA VAL A 269 21.03 -8.58 -6.96
C VAL A 269 20.18 -8.81 -5.73
N SER A 270 19.14 -8.00 -5.50
CA SER A 270 18.27 -8.18 -4.34
C SER A 270 17.34 -9.40 -4.45
N LEU A 271 17.21 -10.04 -5.62
CA LEU A 271 16.39 -11.24 -5.82
C LEU A 271 17.06 -12.52 -5.31
N VAL A 272 18.40 -12.49 -5.17
CA VAL A 272 19.22 -13.57 -4.63
C VAL A 272 19.22 -13.48 -3.11
#